data_AF-A0A8T5IDA0-F1
#
_entry.id   AF-A0A8T5IDA0-F1
#
_cell.length_a   1.000
_cell.length_b   1.000
_cell.length_c   1.000
_cell.angle_alpha   90.00
_cell.angle_beta   90.00
_cell.angle_gamma   90.00
#
_symmetry.space_group_name_H-M   'P 1'
#
loop_
_entity.id
_entity.type
_entity.pdbx_description
1 polymer ?
#
loop_
_entity_poly.entity_id
_entity_poly.type
_entity_poly.pdbx_seq_one_letter_code
_entity_poly.pdbx_strand_id
1 'polypeptide(L)'
;MSPLRSRMNNRSKSLFLATLMVMFSFSPMLTAPFVSAEETGRFASWPLMGSNDTGWVQLDVTGADPMNGTGAYVDFELQLPPGAEVSNVSVGLMADGANGISMDEPMMHSMYSSDVLFDWGGYG
;
A
#
# COMPACT_ATOMS: atom_id res chain seq x y z
N MET A 1 -28.38 73.85 3.51
CA MET A 1 -28.98 72.50 3.45
C MET A 1 -28.72 71.91 2.07
N SER A 2 -27.80 70.94 1.92
CA SER A 2 -27.83 70.00 0.78
C SER A 2 -26.73 68.90 0.89
N PRO A 3 -26.90 67.89 1.74
CA PRO A 3 -26.03 66.71 1.75
C PRO A 3 -26.53 65.70 0.71
N LEU A 4 -26.50 66.04 -0.58
CA LEU A 4 -26.99 65.13 -1.64
C LEU A 4 -25.91 64.67 -2.62
N ARG A 5 -24.73 65.30 -2.66
CA ARG A 5 -23.65 64.90 -3.59
C ARG A 5 -22.75 63.77 -3.08
N SER A 6 -22.73 63.50 -1.78
CA SER A 6 -21.86 62.47 -1.15
C SER A 6 -22.44 61.05 -1.21
N ARG A 7 -23.77 60.90 -1.32
CA ARG A 7 -24.45 59.60 -1.21
C ARG A 7 -24.33 58.71 -2.47
N MET A 8 -24.18 59.30 -3.67
CA MET A 8 -24.05 58.54 -4.92
C MET A 8 -22.72 57.81 -5.03
N ASN A 9 -21.61 58.45 -4.64
CA ASN A 9 -20.29 57.82 -4.65
C ASN A 9 -20.24 56.62 -3.70
N ASN A 10 -20.91 56.69 -2.55
CA ASN A 10 -20.90 55.59 -1.57
C ASN A 10 -21.76 54.39 -2.03
N ARG A 11 -22.86 54.63 -2.76
CA ARG A 11 -23.65 53.54 -3.37
C ARG A 11 -22.88 52.84 -4.50
N SER A 12 -22.26 53.60 -5.40
CA SER A 12 -21.44 53.03 -6.48
C SER A 12 -20.21 52.31 -5.94
N LYS A 13 -19.57 52.83 -4.88
CA LYS A 13 -18.47 52.15 -4.17
C LYS A 13 -18.94 50.87 -3.48
N SER A 14 -20.12 50.88 -2.86
CA SER A 14 -20.68 49.70 -2.21
C SER A 14 -21.09 48.61 -3.22
N LEU A 15 -21.65 48.99 -4.37
CA LEU A 15 -21.94 48.07 -5.47
C LEU A 15 -20.66 47.50 -6.09
N PHE A 16 -19.64 48.33 -6.27
CA PHE A 16 -18.32 47.89 -6.73
C PHE A 16 -17.70 46.89 -5.75
N LEU A 17 -17.74 47.17 -4.44
CA LEU A 17 -17.19 46.28 -3.42
C LEU A 17 -17.97 44.97 -3.30
N ALA A 18 -19.30 45.01 -3.40
CA ALA A 18 -20.14 43.81 -3.41
C ALA A 18 -19.85 42.93 -4.62
N THR A 19 -19.69 43.53 -5.81
CA THR A 19 -19.32 42.81 -7.03
C THR A 19 -17.92 42.21 -6.92
N LEU A 20 -16.97 42.95 -6.35
CA LEU A 20 -15.62 42.48 -6.09
C LEU A 20 -15.62 41.28 -5.12
N MET A 21 -16.42 41.34 -4.04
CA MET A 21 -16.56 40.23 -3.09
C MET A 21 -17.17 38.98 -3.72
N VAL A 22 -18.19 39.13 -4.57
CA VAL A 22 -18.76 38.00 -5.31
C VAL A 22 -17.72 37.39 -6.25
N MET A 23 -16.97 38.21 -6.99
CA MET A 23 -15.90 37.72 -7.87
C MET A 23 -14.78 37.01 -7.08
N PHE A 24 -14.42 37.52 -5.91
CA PHE A 24 -13.40 36.92 -5.06
C PHE A 24 -13.87 35.61 -4.40
N SER A 25 -15.19 35.41 -4.24
CA SER A 25 -15.77 34.15 -3.77
C SER A 25 -15.57 33.00 -4.76
N PHE A 26 -15.29 33.28 -6.04
CA PHE A 26 -14.97 32.26 -7.05
C PHE A 26 -13.48 31.94 -7.13
N SER A 27 -12.61 32.65 -6.39
CA SER A 27 -11.17 32.37 -6.29
C SER A 27 -10.84 30.91 -5.90
N PRO A 28 -11.58 30.24 -4.99
CA PRO A 28 -11.32 28.82 -4.68
C PRO A 28 -11.51 27.92 -5.89
N MET A 29 -12.39 28.27 -6.84
CA MET A 29 -12.61 27.44 -8.03
C MET A 29 -11.44 27.53 -9.03
N LEU A 30 -10.66 28.62 -8.99
CA LEU A 30 -9.49 28.84 -9.84
C LEU A 30 -8.18 28.35 -9.20
N THR A 31 -8.10 28.31 -7.87
CA THR A 31 -6.87 27.92 -7.13
C THR A 31 -6.98 26.63 -6.34
N ALA A 32 -8.18 26.05 -6.18
CA ALA A 32 -8.28 24.73 -5.60
C ALA A 32 -7.64 23.77 -6.61
N PRO A 33 -6.54 23.07 -6.25
CA PRO A 33 -6.34 21.78 -6.89
C PRO A 33 -7.65 21.01 -6.68
N PHE A 34 -8.10 20.28 -7.70
CA PHE A 34 -9.08 19.23 -7.48
C PHE A 34 -8.42 18.28 -6.48
N VAL A 35 -8.61 18.51 -5.17
CA VAL A 35 -8.27 17.53 -4.16
C VAL A 35 -9.36 16.48 -4.32
N SER A 36 -9.15 15.62 -5.32
CA SER A 36 -9.53 14.24 -5.18
C SER A 36 -8.78 13.77 -3.92
N ALA A 37 -9.49 13.71 -2.80
CA ALA A 37 -9.01 12.96 -1.64
C ALA A 37 -8.84 11.47 -1.98
N GLU A 38 -9.31 11.04 -3.14
CA GLU A 38 -8.94 9.79 -3.77
C GLU A 38 -7.66 10.02 -4.60
N GLU A 39 -6.51 9.89 -3.94
CA GLU A 39 -5.30 9.44 -4.62
C GLU A 39 -5.56 8.00 -5.06
N THR A 40 -6.24 7.86 -6.20
CA THR A 40 -6.44 6.60 -6.92
C THR A 40 -5.06 6.07 -7.32
N GLY A 41 -4.37 5.39 -6.41
CA GLY A 41 -3.08 4.76 -6.70
C GLY A 41 -2.16 4.41 -5.54
N ARG A 42 -2.43 4.84 -4.29
CA ARG A 42 -1.51 4.54 -3.16
C ARG A 42 -2.10 3.80 -1.97
N PHE A 43 -3.41 3.58 -1.94
CA PHE A 43 -4.00 2.70 -0.95
C PHE A 43 -4.21 1.34 -1.59
N ALA A 44 -3.48 0.33 -1.13
CA ALA A 44 -3.84 -1.05 -1.39
C ALA A 44 -5.28 -1.25 -0.91
N SER A 45 -6.23 -1.30 -1.84
CA SER A 45 -7.64 -1.51 -1.53
C SER A 45 -7.85 -3.00 -1.29
N TRP A 46 -7.82 -3.39 -0.02
CA TRP A 46 -8.07 -4.77 0.38
C TRP A 46 -9.59 -5.03 0.42
N PRO A 47 -10.07 -6.18 -0.09
CA PRO A 47 -11.46 -6.56 0.11
C PRO A 47 -11.73 -6.77 1.61
N LEU A 48 -12.92 -6.36 2.08
CA LEU A 48 -13.34 -6.42 3.49
C LEU A 48 -13.39 -7.86 4.04
N MET A 49 -13.51 -8.85 3.16
CA MET A 49 -13.52 -10.28 3.46
C MET A 49 -13.27 -11.06 2.17
N GLY A 50 -12.64 -12.23 2.26
CA GLY A 50 -12.39 -13.11 1.11
C GLY A 50 -11.39 -14.21 1.42
N SER A 51 -11.31 -15.19 0.53
CA SER A 51 -10.19 -16.13 0.47
C SER A 51 -9.21 -15.59 -0.57
N ASN A 52 -7.92 -15.58 -0.24
CA ASN A 52 -6.87 -15.18 -1.16
C ASN A 52 -5.94 -16.36 -1.40
N ASP A 53 -5.90 -16.82 -2.65
CA ASP A 53 -4.90 -17.76 -3.13
C ASP A 53 -3.85 -16.96 -3.90
N THR A 54 -2.62 -16.95 -3.40
CA THR A 54 -1.50 -16.29 -4.07
C THR A 54 -0.99 -17.08 -5.27
N GLY A 55 -1.41 -18.33 -5.42
CA GLY A 55 -0.84 -19.28 -6.37
C GLY A 55 0.61 -19.63 -6.03
N TRP A 56 1.31 -20.21 -7.01
CA TRP A 56 2.74 -20.48 -6.92
C TRP A 56 3.54 -19.20 -7.20
N VAL A 57 4.41 -18.85 -6.25
CA VAL A 57 5.37 -17.76 -6.39
C VAL A 57 6.76 -18.36 -6.58
N GLN A 58 7.48 -17.91 -7.61
CA GLN A 58 8.87 -18.32 -7.80
C GLN A 58 9.78 -17.55 -6.84
N LEU A 59 10.61 -18.29 -6.12
CA LEU A 59 11.59 -17.77 -5.18
C LEU A 59 12.99 -18.14 -5.66
N ASP A 60 13.83 -17.13 -5.88
CA ASP A 60 15.21 -17.34 -6.29
C ASP A 60 16.09 -17.47 -5.05
N VAL A 61 16.52 -18.70 -4.78
CA VAL A 61 17.28 -19.05 -3.57
C VAL A 61 18.77 -18.76 -3.80
N THR A 62 19.44 -18.18 -2.80
CA THR A 62 20.87 -17.82 -2.88
C THR A 62 21.66 -18.41 -1.71
N GLY A 63 22.98 -18.45 -1.85
CA GLY A 63 23.88 -18.87 -0.74
C GLY A 63 24.18 -20.37 -0.66
N ALA A 64 23.67 -21.19 -1.56
CA ALA A 64 24.04 -22.61 -1.63
C ALA A 64 25.53 -22.77 -1.97
N ASP A 65 26.28 -23.50 -1.14
CA ASP A 65 27.66 -23.88 -1.43
C ASP A 65 27.89 -25.38 -1.15
N PRO A 66 28.00 -26.21 -2.20
CA PRO A 66 28.19 -27.66 -2.03
C PRO A 66 29.57 -28.03 -1.48
N MET A 67 30.58 -27.16 -1.57
CA MET A 67 31.91 -27.42 -1.01
C MET A 67 31.95 -27.21 0.51
N ASN A 68 31.14 -26.26 1.00
CA ASN A 68 31.04 -25.90 2.40
C ASN A 68 29.81 -26.52 3.10
N GLY A 69 28.97 -27.25 2.36
CA GLY A 69 27.74 -27.86 2.89
C GLY A 69 26.71 -26.82 3.35
N THR A 70 26.78 -25.59 2.83
CA THR A 70 25.86 -24.51 3.23
C THR A 70 24.59 -24.59 2.39
N GLY A 71 23.45 -24.68 3.07
CA GLY A 71 22.13 -24.65 2.44
C GLY A 71 21.79 -23.27 1.85
N ALA A 72 20.91 -23.27 0.86
CA ALA A 72 20.42 -22.05 0.25
C ALA A 72 19.27 -21.47 1.10
N TYR A 73 19.13 -20.14 1.14
CA TYR A 73 18.01 -19.48 1.83
C TYR A 73 17.36 -18.40 0.96
N VAL A 74 16.10 -18.11 1.28
CA VAL A 74 15.32 -17.03 0.68
C VAL A 74 14.31 -16.54 1.71
N ASP A 75 14.11 -15.22 1.74
CA ASP A 75 13.11 -14.59 2.58
C ASP A 75 11.81 -14.43 1.76
N PHE A 76 10.69 -14.82 2.34
CA PHE A 76 9.37 -14.63 1.76
C PHE A 76 8.48 -13.84 2.72
N GLU A 77 8.06 -12.66 2.27
CA GLU A 77 7.15 -11.79 3.02
C GLU A 77 5.82 -11.66 2.28
N LEU A 78 4.73 -12.08 2.94
CA LEU A 78 3.37 -11.89 2.44
C LEU A 78 2.70 -10.76 3.23
N GLN A 79 2.39 -9.66 2.54
CA GLN A 79 1.71 -8.55 3.16
C GLN A 79 0.20 -8.77 3.22
N LEU A 80 -0.35 -8.70 4.43
CA LEU A 80 -1.77 -8.89 4.70
C LEU A 80 -2.46 -7.55 5.00
N PRO A 81 -3.78 -7.45 4.77
CA PRO A 81 -4.55 -6.29 5.18
C PRO A 81 -4.42 -6.02 6.69
N PRO A 82 -4.43 -4.75 7.14
CA PRO A 82 -4.43 -4.43 8.57
C PRO A 82 -5.67 -5.00 9.26
N GLY A 83 -5.48 -5.72 10.37
CA GLY A 83 -6.58 -6.35 11.12
C GLY A 83 -7.14 -7.63 10.48
N ALA A 84 -6.49 -8.16 9.43
CA ALA A 84 -6.85 -9.46 8.88
C ALA A 84 -6.54 -10.58 9.88
N GLU A 85 -7.54 -11.40 10.16
CA GLU A 85 -7.35 -12.67 10.87
C GLU A 85 -7.10 -13.76 9.83
N VAL A 86 -5.92 -14.37 9.89
CA VAL A 86 -5.56 -15.48 9.00
C VAL A 86 -6.04 -16.77 9.64
N SER A 87 -6.97 -17.46 8.98
CA SER A 87 -7.40 -18.79 9.37
C SER A 87 -7.24 -19.74 8.19
N ASN A 88 -6.77 -20.96 8.46
CA ASN A 88 -6.62 -22.03 7.46
C ASN A 88 -5.62 -21.68 6.33
N VAL A 89 -4.32 -21.66 6.67
CA VAL A 89 -3.24 -21.45 5.69
C VAL A 89 -2.74 -22.80 5.18
N SER A 90 -2.65 -22.94 3.86
CA SER A 90 -1.89 -24.02 3.21
C SER A 90 -0.69 -23.44 2.48
N VAL A 91 0.48 -24.02 2.71
CA VAL A 91 1.71 -23.68 1.99
C VAL A 91 2.24 -24.90 1.26
N GLY A 92 2.65 -24.71 0.01
CA GLY A 92 3.32 -25.71 -0.80
C GLY A 92 4.72 -25.23 -1.16
N LEU A 93 5.70 -26.12 -1.11
CA LEU A 93 7.07 -25.87 -1.52
C LEU A 93 7.43 -26.85 -2.64
N MET A 94 8.06 -26.36 -3.70
CA MET A 94 8.50 -27.18 -4.83
C MET A 94 9.82 -26.64 -5.37
N ALA A 95 10.75 -27.55 -5.67
CA ALA A 95 11.95 -27.21 -6.42
C ALA A 95 11.65 -27.28 -7.92
N ASP A 96 12.14 -26.33 -8.70
CA ASP A 96 12.02 -26.31 -10.17
C ASP A 96 12.73 -27.53 -10.81
N GLY A 97 13.73 -28.12 -10.15
CA GLY A 97 14.45 -29.28 -10.66
C GLY A 97 15.40 -28.96 -11.82
N ALA A 98 15.30 -27.75 -12.40
CA ALA A 98 16.24 -27.25 -13.38
C ALA A 98 17.65 -27.18 -12.80
N ASN A 99 18.66 -27.39 -13.65
CA ASN A 99 20.09 -27.33 -13.30
C ASN A 99 20.53 -28.27 -12.17
N GLY A 100 19.78 -29.35 -11.92
CA GLY A 100 20.10 -30.31 -10.85
C GLY A 100 19.82 -29.78 -9.45
N ILE A 101 19.00 -28.73 -9.33
CA ILE A 101 18.59 -28.18 -8.04
C ILE A 101 17.54 -29.13 -7.43
N SER A 102 17.86 -29.66 -6.26
CA SER A 102 16.93 -30.44 -5.43
C SER A 102 16.74 -29.77 -4.09
N MET A 103 15.56 -29.93 -3.51
CA MET A 103 15.27 -29.51 -2.14
C MET A 103 15.38 -30.74 -1.24
N ASP A 104 16.20 -30.65 -0.21
CA ASP A 104 16.38 -31.68 0.80
C ASP A 104 16.08 -31.06 2.17
N GLU A 105 15.18 -31.70 2.92
CA GLU A 105 14.79 -31.30 4.29
C GLU A 105 14.68 -29.78 4.52
N PRO A 106 13.78 -29.07 3.80
CA PRO A 106 13.65 -27.63 3.96
C PRO A 106 13.20 -27.28 5.38
N MET A 107 13.60 -26.10 5.84
CA MET A 107 13.14 -25.55 7.12
C MET A 107 12.61 -24.14 6.90
N MET A 108 11.49 -23.82 7.52
CA MET A 108 10.91 -22.47 7.50
C MET A 108 11.00 -21.86 8.89
N HIS A 109 11.55 -20.66 8.97
CA HIS A 109 11.68 -19.90 10.20
C HIS A 109 10.87 -18.61 10.11
N SER A 110 10.43 -18.13 11.27
CA SER A 110 9.90 -16.78 11.38
C SER A 110 11.01 -15.76 11.14
N MET A 111 10.75 -14.72 10.37
CA MET A 111 11.70 -13.61 10.18
C MET A 111 11.84 -12.73 11.44
N TYR A 112 10.81 -12.73 12.30
CA TYR A 112 10.73 -11.83 13.45
C TYR A 112 10.88 -12.54 14.80
N SER A 113 10.83 -13.87 14.81
CA SER A 113 11.09 -14.69 16.00
C SER A 113 12.04 -15.82 15.66
N SER A 114 12.70 -16.41 16.66
CA SER A 114 13.59 -17.56 16.47
C SER A 114 12.83 -18.89 16.36
N ASP A 115 11.54 -18.85 16.03
CA ASP A 115 10.69 -20.03 15.99
C ASP A 115 10.81 -20.74 14.64
N VAL A 116 10.88 -22.07 14.68
CA VAL A 116 10.73 -22.92 13.50
C VAL A 116 9.24 -23.06 13.22
N LEU A 117 8.80 -22.62 12.05
CA LEU A 117 7.40 -22.70 11.62
C LEU A 117 7.08 -24.08 11.05
N PHE A 118 7.99 -24.62 10.23
CA PHE A 118 7.86 -25.93 9.62
C PHE A 118 9.24 -26.58 9.47
N ASP A 119 9.32 -27.85 9.84
CA ASP A 119 10.51 -28.69 9.69
C ASP A 119 10.13 -29.99 8.96
N TRP A 120 10.74 -30.21 7.79
CA TRP A 120 10.54 -31.42 6.99
C TRP A 120 11.58 -32.50 7.27
N GLY A 121 12.59 -32.24 8.10
CA GLY A 121 13.58 -33.22 8.55
C GLY A 121 13.05 -34.25 9.55
N GLY A 122 11.76 -34.20 9.88
CA GLY A 122 11.10 -35.18 10.74
C GLY A 122 11.25 -34.93 12.25
N TYR A 123 11.72 -33.75 12.66
CA TYR A 123 11.72 -33.30 14.05
C TYR A 123 10.57 -32.33 14.39
N GLY A 124 9.65 -32.12 13.43
CA GLY A 124 8.47 -31.25 13.53
C GLY A 124 7.28 -31.86 14.27
#